data_AF-A0A1Q6ZK35-F1
#
_entry.id   AF-A0A1Q6ZK35-F1
#
_cell.length_a   1.000
_cell.length_b   1.000
_cell.length_c   1.000
_cell.angle_alpha   90.00
_cell.angle_beta   90.00
_cell.angle_gamma   90.00
#
_symmetry.space_group_name_H-M   'P 1'
#
loop_
_entity.id
_entity.type
_entity.pdbx_description
1 polymer ?
#
loop_
_entity_poly.entity_id
_entity_poly.type
_entity_poly.pdbx_seq_one_letter_code
_entity_poly.pdbx_strand_id
1 'polypeptide(L)'
;MATFLSNTLALAALLQAPAAAQAPVNGTAADSLPALREHLARDSTDGRAWLLLGRLYLERVADAHDPPHRALGDSAAVRALLDSADDALDRAGRLLAPSGSTPDGDSARVLRVAAWSARSHLAWEQRGINVGPQEWGPVPLDLKMPPVLDELGENLLRACPMWGVLLTANEADSYAAWYMRFARGLRPDLLTVPLAAWRSDSVLRGRIAADLKLGRHRDPDATLAELAKRRPVCVTVAFDRPPGPRIGWSTRPLLWVAGPHLKDDRVPPRDFVFAALRLALDDNDAWAQPALALYARAARATPALCEALKTFRLTNEIPSCRR
;
A
#
# COMPACT_ATOMS: atom_id res chain seq x y z
N MET A 1 26.66 13.92 43.46
CA MET A 1 25.41 13.26 43.00
C MET A 1 25.09 13.81 41.63
N ALA A 2 25.40 13.04 40.60
CA ALA A 2 25.29 13.45 39.20
C ALA A 2 24.35 12.50 38.45
N THR A 3 23.80 13.06 37.36
CA THR A 3 23.13 12.45 36.19
C THR A 3 21.60 12.34 36.20
N PHE A 4 20.96 13.28 35.51
CA PHE A 4 19.63 13.15 34.91
C PHE A 4 19.61 13.93 33.58
N LEU A 5 20.09 13.33 32.50
CA LEU A 5 19.91 13.80 31.12
C LEU A 5 20.00 12.60 30.16
N SER A 6 18.96 11.78 30.10
CA SER A 6 18.79 10.77 29.04
C SER A 6 17.32 10.34 28.97
N ASN A 7 16.46 11.04 28.21
CA ASN A 7 15.18 10.45 27.81
C ASN A 7 14.47 11.06 26.59
N THR A 8 15.15 11.85 25.76
CA THR A 8 14.53 12.43 24.54
C THR A 8 14.92 11.75 23.24
N LEU A 9 15.82 10.75 23.25
CA LEU A 9 16.28 10.05 22.04
C LEU A 9 15.57 8.71 21.76
N ALA A 10 14.67 8.24 22.62
CA ALA A 10 14.06 6.91 22.47
C ALA A 10 12.72 6.90 21.69
N LEU A 11 12.16 8.05 21.30
CA LEU A 11 10.85 8.11 20.65
C LEU A 11 10.87 8.22 19.11
N ALA A 12 12.03 8.30 18.48
CA ALA A 12 12.16 8.46 17.02
C ALA A 12 12.38 7.14 16.25
N ALA A 13 12.48 5.99 16.94
CA ALA A 13 12.94 4.74 16.33
C ALA A 13 11.86 3.68 16.00
N LEU A 14 10.57 3.98 16.17
CA LEU A 14 9.49 2.95 16.08
C LEU A 14 8.48 3.14 14.94
N LEU A 15 8.78 3.97 13.94
CA LEU A 15 7.99 4.14 12.72
C LEU A 15 8.68 3.60 11.46
N GLN A 16 9.58 2.62 11.61
CA GLN A 16 10.27 2.04 10.46
C GLN A 16 9.38 1.04 9.72
N ALA A 17 8.91 1.48 8.55
CA ALA A 17 8.53 0.59 7.46
C ALA A 17 9.78 -0.22 7.00
N PRO A 18 9.62 -1.41 6.39
CA PRO A 18 10.76 -2.19 5.94
C PRO A 18 11.62 -1.40 4.95
N ALA A 19 12.95 -1.49 5.14
CA ALA A 19 13.99 -0.69 4.48
C ALA A 19 14.04 -0.78 2.93
N ALA A 20 13.28 -1.67 2.30
CA ALA A 20 13.16 -1.73 0.84
C ALA A 20 12.35 -0.55 0.26
N ALA A 21 11.47 0.08 1.06
CA ALA A 21 10.71 1.28 0.67
C ALA A 21 11.35 2.59 1.19
N GLN A 22 12.36 2.49 2.05
CA GLN A 22 13.04 3.63 2.66
C GLN A 22 14.54 3.59 2.30
N ALA A 23 14.85 3.88 1.04
CA ALA A 23 16.17 4.45 0.77
C ALA A 23 16.22 5.80 1.51
N PRO A 24 17.25 6.10 2.31
CA PRO A 24 17.37 7.39 2.97
C PRO A 24 17.51 8.47 1.89
N VAL A 25 16.49 9.31 1.72
CA VAL A 25 16.59 10.55 0.96
C VAL A 25 17.39 11.52 1.83
N ASN A 26 18.72 11.35 1.84
CA ASN A 26 19.60 12.48 2.05
C ASN A 26 19.50 13.33 0.77
N GLY A 27 18.36 14.02 0.61
CA GLY A 27 18.07 14.83 -0.57
C GLY A 27 19.13 15.91 -0.64
N THR A 28 20.06 15.76 -1.57
CA THR A 28 20.97 16.84 -1.93
C THR A 28 20.16 17.88 -2.72
N ALA A 29 20.64 19.12 -2.81
CA ALA A 29 19.94 20.14 -3.62
C ALA A 29 19.73 19.70 -5.10
N ALA A 30 20.56 18.75 -5.58
CA ALA A 30 20.45 18.14 -6.90
C ALA A 30 19.22 17.24 -7.07
N ASP A 31 18.61 16.76 -5.97
CA ASP A 31 17.44 15.88 -5.99
C ASP A 31 16.12 16.66 -5.90
N SER A 32 16.16 17.99 -6.05
CA SER A 32 14.95 18.82 -6.04
C SER A 32 14.18 18.73 -7.38
N LEU A 33 12.86 18.91 -7.34
CA LEU A 33 12.02 18.92 -8.55
C LEU A 33 12.54 19.86 -9.66
N PRO A 34 12.95 21.12 -9.38
CA PRO A 34 13.52 21.99 -10.41
C PRO A 34 14.85 21.47 -10.97
N ALA A 35 15.75 20.98 -10.11
CA ALA A 35 17.06 20.48 -10.53
C ALA A 35 16.92 19.23 -11.42
N LEU A 36 16.03 18.31 -11.07
CA LEU A 36 15.76 17.11 -11.87
C LEU A 36 15.13 17.44 -13.22
N ARG A 37 14.21 18.41 -13.27
CA ARG A 37 13.65 18.90 -14.55
C ARG A 37 14.72 19.52 -15.43
N GLU A 38 15.63 20.30 -14.85
CA GLU A 38 16.74 20.92 -15.58
C GLU A 38 17.74 19.87 -16.08
N HIS A 39 18.04 18.86 -15.27
CA HIS A 39 18.86 17.72 -15.66
C HIS A 39 18.24 16.95 -16.83
N LEU A 40 16.96 16.59 -16.72
CA LEU A 40 16.23 15.83 -17.75
C LEU A 40 16.00 16.63 -19.04
N ALA A 41 15.99 17.96 -18.96
CA ALA A 41 15.99 18.82 -20.14
C ALA A 41 17.32 18.73 -20.92
N ARG A 42 18.44 18.45 -20.23
CA ARG A 42 19.76 18.22 -20.86
C ARG A 42 19.95 16.76 -21.27
N ASP A 43 19.57 15.82 -20.41
CA ASP A 43 19.67 14.38 -20.64
C ASP A 43 18.32 13.71 -20.41
N SER A 44 17.54 13.63 -21.48
CA SER A 44 16.21 13.01 -21.42
C SER A 44 16.24 11.47 -21.45
N THR A 45 17.43 10.86 -21.48
CA THR A 45 17.65 9.41 -21.53
C THR A 45 18.01 8.81 -20.17
N ASP A 46 18.23 9.63 -19.15
CA ASP A 46 18.49 9.19 -17.79
C ASP A 46 17.22 8.62 -17.12
N GLY A 47 17.04 7.31 -17.25
CA GLY A 47 15.90 6.59 -16.68
C GLY A 47 15.80 6.68 -15.14
N ARG A 48 16.93 6.80 -14.43
CA ARG A 48 16.92 6.90 -12.96
C ARG A 48 16.48 8.28 -12.50
N ALA A 49 16.90 9.33 -13.21
CA ALA A 49 16.39 10.68 -12.95
C ALA A 49 14.87 10.77 -13.22
N TRP A 50 14.36 10.11 -14.26
CA TRP A 50 12.92 10.00 -14.49
C TRP A 50 12.18 9.25 -13.36
N LEU A 51 12.75 8.15 -12.86
CA LEU A 51 12.19 7.40 -11.73
C LEU A 51 12.11 8.26 -10.47
N LEU A 52 13.18 8.99 -10.14
CA LEU A 52 13.23 9.89 -9.00
C LEU A 52 12.24 11.05 -9.15
N LEU A 53 12.17 11.67 -10.34
CA LEU A 53 11.21 12.73 -10.63
C LEU A 53 9.76 12.27 -10.40
N GLY A 54 9.41 11.09 -10.90
CA GLY A 54 8.09 10.49 -10.70
C GLY A 54 7.76 10.24 -9.22
N ARG A 55 8.72 9.71 -8.44
CA ARG A 55 8.58 9.52 -7.00
C ARG A 55 8.32 10.85 -6.28
N LEU A 56 9.09 11.89 -6.58
CA LEU A 56 8.92 13.21 -5.95
C LEU A 56 7.56 13.86 -6.27
N TYR A 57 7.02 13.62 -7.47
CA TYR A 57 5.66 14.05 -7.76
C TYR A 57 4.62 13.34 -6.88
N LEU A 58 4.75 12.03 -6.68
CA LEU A 58 3.88 11.26 -5.79
C LEU A 58 3.98 11.73 -4.34
N GLU A 59 5.19 11.94 -3.84
CA GLU A 59 5.44 12.50 -2.50
C GLU A 59 4.77 13.87 -2.35
N ARG A 60 4.89 14.73 -3.38
CA ARG A 60 4.28 16.06 -3.35
C ARG A 60 2.75 16.04 -3.33
N VAL A 61 2.14 15.00 -3.91
CA VAL A 61 0.70 14.75 -3.82
C VAL A 61 0.33 14.22 -2.43
N ALA A 62 1.10 13.27 -1.88
CA ALA A 62 0.88 12.77 -0.52
C ALA A 62 0.92 13.90 0.53
N ASP A 63 1.89 14.82 0.42
CA ASP A 63 1.99 16.02 1.27
C ASP A 63 0.74 16.91 1.23
N ALA A 64 -0.03 16.89 0.13
CA ALA A 64 -1.25 17.68 0.03
C ALA A 64 -2.39 17.11 0.90
N HIS A 65 -2.37 15.80 1.14
CA HIS A 65 -3.32 15.08 1.99
C HIS A 65 -2.94 15.12 3.48
N ASP A 66 -1.68 15.46 3.79
CA ASP A 66 -1.19 15.50 5.17
C ASP A 66 -1.67 16.73 5.98
N PRO A 67 -1.72 16.64 7.33
CA PRO A 67 -2.17 17.73 8.19
C PRO A 67 -1.26 18.99 8.13
N PRO A 68 -1.81 20.21 7.98
CA PRO A 68 -3.23 20.50 7.77
C PRO A 68 -3.63 20.10 6.35
N HIS A 69 -4.63 19.22 6.23
CA HIS A 69 -5.13 18.77 4.94
C HIS A 69 -5.47 20.00 4.12
N ARG A 70 -4.70 20.25 3.07
CA ARG A 70 -4.96 21.37 2.19
C ARG A 70 -5.99 20.86 1.23
N ALA A 71 -7.26 20.97 1.64
CA ALA A 71 -8.41 20.72 0.76
C ALA A 71 -8.04 21.33 -0.58
N LEU A 72 -8.01 20.50 -1.62
CA LEU A 72 -7.33 20.80 -2.87
C LEU A 72 -7.94 22.04 -3.50
N GLY A 73 -7.41 23.21 -3.12
CA GLY A 73 -7.82 24.51 -3.63
C GLY A 73 -7.63 24.58 -5.14
N ASP A 74 -6.79 23.68 -5.68
CA ASP A 74 -6.67 23.40 -7.09
C ASP A 74 -6.59 21.89 -7.34
N SER A 75 -7.75 21.23 -7.39
CA SER A 75 -7.84 19.83 -7.84
C SER A 75 -7.25 19.58 -9.22
N ALA A 76 -7.17 20.60 -10.09
CA ALA A 76 -6.54 20.48 -11.40
C ALA A 76 -5.02 20.40 -11.27
N ALA A 77 -4.40 21.17 -10.37
CA ALA A 77 -2.97 21.09 -10.10
C ALA A 77 -2.54 19.69 -9.59
N VAL A 78 -3.32 19.06 -8.71
CA VAL A 78 -2.99 17.70 -8.24
C VAL A 78 -3.21 16.65 -9.32
N ARG A 79 -4.26 16.77 -10.15
CA ARG A 79 -4.37 15.90 -11.34
C ARG A 79 -3.16 16.07 -12.26
N ALA A 80 -2.74 17.30 -12.54
CA ALA A 80 -1.57 17.57 -13.37
C ALA A 80 -0.27 17.00 -12.78
N LEU A 81 -0.10 17.02 -11.46
CA LEU A 81 1.03 16.36 -10.78
C LEU A 81 0.98 14.84 -10.94
N LEU A 82 -0.19 14.22 -10.80
CA LEU A 82 -0.37 12.79 -10.99
C LEU A 82 -0.17 12.35 -12.44
N ASP A 83 -0.61 13.16 -13.40
CA ASP A 83 -0.34 12.95 -14.82
C ASP A 83 1.16 13.05 -15.12
N SER A 84 1.82 14.06 -14.56
CA SER A 84 3.28 14.21 -14.66
C SER A 84 4.04 13.05 -13.99
N ALA A 85 3.50 12.48 -12.90
CA ALA A 85 4.08 11.31 -12.24
C ALA A 85 3.97 10.06 -13.12
N ASP A 86 2.78 9.77 -13.65
CA ASP A 86 2.56 8.61 -14.54
C ASP A 86 3.43 8.70 -15.80
N ASP A 87 3.52 9.88 -16.43
CA ASP A 87 4.38 10.11 -17.60
C ASP A 87 5.87 9.90 -17.29
N ALA A 88 6.35 10.46 -16.18
CA ALA A 88 7.74 10.30 -15.76
C ALA A 88 8.08 8.83 -15.47
N LEU A 89 7.18 8.11 -14.80
CA LEU A 89 7.38 6.72 -14.42
C LEU A 89 7.22 5.75 -15.60
N ASP A 90 6.34 6.05 -16.56
CA ASP A 90 6.27 5.30 -17.82
C ASP A 90 7.59 5.41 -18.58
N ARG A 91 8.09 6.64 -18.72
CA ARG A 91 9.39 6.88 -19.37
C ARG A 91 10.54 6.20 -18.63
N ALA A 92 10.57 6.28 -17.31
CA ALA A 92 11.53 5.57 -16.47
C ALA A 92 11.50 4.06 -16.73
N GLY A 93 10.31 3.45 -16.71
CA GLY A 93 10.13 2.02 -16.95
C GLY A 93 10.66 1.58 -18.32
N ARG A 94 10.35 2.34 -19.38
CA ARG A 94 10.84 2.03 -20.75
C ARG A 94 12.35 2.13 -20.88
N LEU A 95 13.00 3.08 -20.19
CA LEU A 95 14.44 3.28 -20.23
C LEU A 95 15.21 2.28 -19.35
N LEU A 96 14.66 1.93 -18.18
CA LEU A 96 15.33 1.09 -17.19
C LEU A 96 15.09 -0.40 -17.41
N ALA A 97 14.05 -0.78 -18.16
CA ALA A 97 13.73 -2.16 -18.44
C ALA A 97 13.27 -2.39 -19.89
N PRO A 98 14.08 -1.99 -20.90
CA PRO A 98 13.69 -2.05 -22.31
C PRO A 98 13.47 -3.48 -22.83
N SER A 99 14.07 -4.48 -22.17
CA SER A 99 14.06 -5.88 -22.60
C SER A 99 13.43 -6.84 -21.58
N GLY A 100 12.74 -6.35 -20.53
CA GLY A 100 12.14 -7.24 -19.54
C GLY A 100 11.94 -6.61 -18.16
N SER A 101 12.26 -7.36 -17.11
CA SER A 101 12.16 -6.95 -15.71
C SER A 101 13.52 -6.46 -15.21
N THR A 102 13.55 -5.33 -14.50
CA THR A 102 14.72 -4.88 -13.73
C THR A 102 14.22 -4.25 -12.42
N PRO A 103 14.99 -4.29 -11.32
CA PRO A 103 14.54 -3.71 -10.04
C PRO A 103 14.01 -2.28 -10.14
N ASP A 104 14.74 -1.41 -10.86
CA ASP A 104 14.36 0.00 -11.03
C ASP A 104 13.16 0.16 -11.98
N GLY A 105 13.12 -0.59 -13.09
CA GLY A 105 11.99 -0.52 -14.03
C GLY A 105 10.70 -1.13 -13.48
N ASP A 106 10.81 -2.17 -12.65
CA ASP A 106 9.70 -2.80 -11.94
C ASP A 106 9.16 -1.85 -10.88
N SER A 107 10.05 -1.17 -10.15
CA SER A 107 9.68 -0.10 -9.23
C SER A 107 8.97 1.05 -9.94
N ALA A 108 9.41 1.43 -11.15
CA ALA A 108 8.70 2.42 -11.96
C ALA A 108 7.26 1.99 -12.26
N ARG A 109 7.04 0.73 -12.69
CA ARG A 109 5.69 0.19 -12.93
C ARG A 109 4.83 0.16 -11.66
N VAL A 110 5.40 -0.24 -10.53
CA VAL A 110 4.66 -0.24 -9.25
C VAL A 110 4.28 1.18 -8.81
N LEU A 111 5.18 2.15 -8.97
CA LEU A 111 4.88 3.55 -8.66
C LEU A 111 3.86 4.16 -9.63
N ARG A 112 3.79 3.70 -10.89
CA ARG A 112 2.66 4.09 -11.77
C ARG A 112 1.35 3.69 -11.12
N VAL A 113 1.21 2.45 -10.65
CA VAL A 113 0.01 2.02 -9.90
C VAL A 113 -0.28 2.92 -8.70
N ALA A 114 0.73 3.44 -8.01
CA ALA A 114 0.54 4.46 -6.98
C ALA A 114 -0.10 5.76 -7.52
N ALA A 115 0.34 6.26 -8.67
CA ALA A 115 -0.26 7.42 -9.34
C ALA A 115 -1.74 7.19 -9.66
N TRP A 116 -2.06 6.03 -10.26
CA TRP A 116 -3.44 5.62 -10.55
C TRP A 116 -4.29 5.49 -9.26
N SER A 117 -3.67 5.05 -8.17
CA SER A 117 -4.31 5.00 -6.83
C SER A 117 -4.64 6.36 -6.30
N ALA A 118 -3.69 7.27 -6.35
CA ALA A 118 -3.89 8.64 -5.91
C ALA A 118 -4.96 9.35 -6.76
N ARG A 119 -5.08 9.06 -8.06
CA ARG A 119 -6.17 9.58 -8.92
C ARG A 119 -7.55 9.15 -8.41
N SER A 120 -7.72 7.87 -8.08
CA SER A 120 -9.03 7.39 -7.61
C SER A 120 -9.30 7.81 -6.17
N HIS A 121 -8.26 7.93 -5.33
CA HIS A 121 -8.35 8.52 -4.00
C HIS A 121 -8.86 9.97 -4.05
N LEU A 122 -8.26 10.79 -4.92
CA LEU A 122 -8.70 12.15 -5.19
C LEU A 122 -10.16 12.21 -5.65
N ALA A 123 -10.56 11.29 -6.52
CA ALA A 123 -11.94 11.21 -6.97
C ALA A 123 -12.91 10.82 -5.85
N TRP A 124 -12.50 9.95 -4.92
CA TRP A 124 -13.29 9.60 -3.74
C TRP A 124 -13.60 10.83 -2.90
N GLU A 125 -12.59 11.61 -2.53
CA GLU A 125 -12.78 12.84 -1.77
C GLU A 125 -13.83 13.76 -2.43
N GLN A 126 -13.70 13.97 -3.75
CA GLN A 126 -14.53 14.91 -4.51
C GLN A 126 -15.95 14.40 -4.75
N ARG A 127 -16.13 13.14 -5.14
CA ARG A 127 -17.39 12.61 -5.68
C ARG A 127 -17.95 11.38 -4.96
N GLY A 128 -17.18 10.78 -4.05
CA GLY A 128 -17.59 9.63 -3.24
C GLY A 128 -16.97 8.31 -3.69
N ILE A 129 -17.08 7.28 -2.85
CA ILE A 129 -16.36 6.00 -3.02
C ILE A 129 -16.79 5.19 -4.25
N ASN A 130 -17.99 5.47 -4.79
CA ASN A 130 -18.54 4.74 -5.94
C ASN A 130 -17.89 5.12 -7.28
N VAL A 131 -17.18 6.26 -7.35
CA VAL A 131 -16.53 6.70 -8.61
C VAL A 131 -15.12 6.14 -8.80
N GLY A 132 -14.55 5.50 -7.77
CA GLY A 132 -13.17 4.99 -7.81
C GLY A 132 -12.86 4.08 -9.00
N PRO A 133 -13.68 3.04 -9.27
CA PRO A 133 -13.42 2.15 -10.40
C PRO A 133 -13.39 2.86 -11.76
N GLN A 134 -14.28 3.84 -11.98
CA GLN A 134 -14.34 4.58 -13.24
C GLN A 134 -13.14 5.51 -13.41
N GLU A 135 -12.67 6.10 -12.31
CA GLU A 135 -11.59 7.09 -12.30
C GLU A 135 -10.20 6.45 -12.25
N TRP A 136 -10.12 5.20 -11.83
CA TRP A 136 -8.96 4.36 -12.07
C TRP A 136 -8.79 4.05 -13.57
N GLY A 137 -9.87 4.09 -14.37
CA GLY A 137 -9.82 3.91 -15.82
C GLY A 137 -9.43 2.50 -16.29
N PRO A 138 -9.44 2.25 -17.61
CA PRO A 138 -8.78 1.07 -18.14
C PRO A 138 -7.27 1.22 -17.97
N VAL A 139 -6.67 0.31 -17.20
CA VAL A 139 -5.21 0.29 -16.99
C VAL A 139 -4.50 -0.01 -18.31
N PRO A 140 -3.43 0.73 -18.67
CA PRO A 140 -2.63 0.43 -19.85
C PRO A 140 -2.16 -1.02 -19.87
N LEU A 141 -2.22 -1.69 -21.03
CA LEU A 141 -1.91 -3.13 -21.16
C LEU A 141 -0.46 -3.48 -20.78
N ASP A 142 0.42 -2.49 -20.87
CA ASP A 142 1.83 -2.54 -20.49
C ASP A 142 2.06 -2.33 -18.99
N LEU A 143 1.08 -1.79 -18.25
CA LEU A 143 1.17 -1.63 -16.80
C LEU A 143 0.90 -2.97 -16.10
N LYS A 144 1.95 -3.80 -16.03
CA LYS A 144 1.95 -5.07 -15.31
C LYS A 144 2.79 -4.98 -14.05
N MET A 145 2.18 -5.36 -12.93
CA MET A 145 2.87 -5.48 -11.66
C MET A 145 3.84 -6.68 -11.67
N PRO A 146 4.91 -6.64 -10.87
CA PRO A 146 5.71 -7.83 -10.58
C PRO A 146 4.81 -8.98 -10.06
N PRO A 147 5.01 -10.24 -10.48
CA PRO A 147 4.14 -11.36 -10.10
C PRO A 147 3.97 -11.54 -8.59
N VAL A 148 5.00 -11.21 -7.79
CA VAL A 148 4.92 -11.29 -6.33
C VAL A 148 3.91 -10.31 -5.73
N LEU A 149 3.69 -9.16 -6.37
CA LEU A 149 2.68 -8.20 -5.95
C LEU A 149 1.28 -8.57 -6.46
N ASP A 150 1.15 -9.21 -7.62
CA ASP A 150 -0.13 -9.80 -8.06
C ASP A 150 -0.60 -10.87 -7.06
N GLU A 151 0.31 -11.76 -6.66
CA GLU A 151 0.07 -12.79 -5.64
C GLU A 151 -0.32 -12.16 -4.29
N LEU A 152 0.44 -11.15 -3.83
CA LEU A 152 0.13 -10.42 -2.61
C LEU A 152 -1.27 -9.80 -2.67
N GLY A 153 -1.60 -9.12 -3.75
CA GLY A 153 -2.88 -8.45 -3.93
C GLY A 153 -4.04 -9.44 -3.92
N GLU A 154 -3.93 -10.54 -4.66
CA GLU A 154 -4.94 -11.60 -4.66
C GLU A 154 -5.14 -12.20 -3.27
N ASN A 155 -4.05 -12.55 -2.59
CA ASN A 155 -4.08 -13.13 -1.26
C ASN A 155 -4.73 -12.18 -0.24
N LEU A 156 -4.38 -10.89 -0.26
CA LEU A 156 -4.95 -9.88 0.63
C LEU A 156 -6.45 -9.67 0.39
N LEU A 157 -6.86 -9.54 -0.89
CA LEU A 157 -8.27 -9.38 -1.25
C LEU A 157 -9.09 -10.62 -0.87
N ARG A 158 -8.58 -11.83 -1.13
CA ARG A 158 -9.25 -13.10 -0.75
C ARG A 158 -9.40 -13.25 0.75
N ALA A 159 -8.41 -12.82 1.54
CA ALA A 159 -8.43 -13.00 2.99
C ALA A 159 -9.51 -12.16 3.70
N CYS A 160 -9.95 -11.03 3.11
CA CYS A 160 -10.95 -10.15 3.72
C CYS A 160 -12.38 -10.66 3.43
N PRO A 161 -13.29 -10.73 4.44
CA PRO A 161 -14.67 -11.17 4.23
C PRO A 161 -15.43 -10.34 3.20
N MET A 162 -16.52 -10.90 2.68
CA MET A 162 -17.35 -10.21 1.68
C MET A 162 -17.90 -8.89 2.20
N TRP A 163 -17.98 -7.88 1.31
CA TRP A 163 -18.46 -6.52 1.62
C TRP A 163 -17.66 -5.78 2.70
N GLY A 164 -16.44 -6.25 2.99
CA GLY A 164 -15.57 -5.69 4.01
C GLY A 164 -14.81 -4.44 3.57
N VAL A 165 -14.17 -3.79 4.54
CA VAL A 165 -13.17 -2.75 4.32
C VAL A 165 -11.78 -3.31 4.60
N LEU A 166 -10.93 -3.36 3.58
CA LEU A 166 -9.53 -3.75 3.72
C LEU A 166 -8.66 -2.51 3.96
N LEU A 167 -8.10 -2.40 5.16
CA LEU A 167 -7.11 -1.41 5.53
C LEU A 167 -5.70 -1.97 5.33
N THR A 168 -4.98 -1.41 4.36
CA THR A 168 -3.61 -1.84 4.01
C THR A 168 -2.59 -1.05 4.82
N ALA A 169 -1.64 -1.75 5.44
CA ALA A 169 -0.74 -1.14 6.41
C ALA A 169 0.48 -0.47 5.79
N ASN A 170 0.89 -0.86 4.59
CA ASN A 170 2.05 -0.31 3.89
C ASN A 170 1.74 -0.07 2.40
N GLU A 171 2.68 0.56 1.70
CA GLU A 171 2.55 0.90 0.28
C GLU A 171 2.43 -0.33 -0.62
N ALA A 172 3.27 -1.36 -0.44
CA ALA A 172 3.22 -2.57 -1.25
C ALA A 172 1.87 -3.29 -1.14
N ASP A 173 1.34 -3.44 0.09
CA ASP A 173 0.00 -3.96 0.34
C ASP A 173 -1.06 -3.14 -0.42
N SER A 174 -0.93 -1.81 -0.37
CA SER A 174 -1.88 -0.88 -0.98
C SER A 174 -1.86 -0.99 -2.50
N TYR A 175 -0.68 -0.89 -3.13
CA TYR A 175 -0.53 -0.95 -4.57
C TYR A 175 -0.96 -2.33 -5.11
N ALA A 176 -0.58 -3.41 -4.45
CA ALA A 176 -0.99 -4.76 -4.81
C ALA A 176 -2.51 -4.94 -4.74
N ALA A 177 -3.14 -4.56 -3.61
CA ALA A 177 -4.58 -4.71 -3.43
C ALA A 177 -5.39 -3.81 -4.37
N TRP A 178 -4.94 -2.57 -4.62
CA TRP A 178 -5.62 -1.67 -5.54
C TRP A 178 -5.48 -2.13 -7.00
N TYR A 179 -4.29 -2.56 -7.43
CA TYR A 179 -4.09 -3.10 -8.78
C TYR A 179 -4.98 -4.32 -9.03
N MET A 180 -4.95 -5.32 -8.14
CA MET A 180 -5.78 -6.52 -8.31
C MET A 180 -7.28 -6.20 -8.26
N ARG A 181 -7.68 -5.23 -7.45
CA ARG A 181 -9.08 -4.80 -7.38
C ARG A 181 -9.53 -4.08 -8.65
N PHE A 182 -8.83 -3.02 -9.05
CA PHE A 182 -9.29 -2.10 -10.09
C PHE A 182 -8.83 -2.50 -11.49
N ALA A 183 -7.59 -2.94 -11.65
CA ALA A 183 -7.06 -3.37 -12.96
C ALA A 183 -7.56 -4.77 -13.34
N ARG A 184 -7.64 -5.68 -12.35
CA ARG A 184 -7.99 -7.09 -12.58
C ARG A 184 -9.44 -7.44 -12.20
N GLY A 185 -10.17 -6.51 -11.58
CA GLY A 185 -11.58 -6.71 -11.21
C GLY A 185 -11.78 -7.71 -10.07
N LEU A 186 -10.75 -8.05 -9.29
CA LEU A 186 -10.91 -9.00 -8.18
C LEU A 186 -11.65 -8.34 -7.02
N ARG A 187 -12.60 -9.09 -6.43
CA ARG A 187 -13.32 -8.70 -5.21
C ARG A 187 -13.89 -7.28 -5.28
N PRO A 188 -14.72 -6.94 -6.29
CA PRO A 188 -15.32 -5.61 -6.46
C PRO A 188 -16.20 -5.20 -5.27
N ASP A 189 -16.61 -6.16 -4.43
CA ASP A 189 -17.38 -5.97 -3.20
C ASP A 189 -16.60 -5.29 -2.06
N LEU A 190 -15.27 -5.33 -2.07
CA LEU A 190 -14.44 -4.76 -0.99
C LEU A 190 -14.23 -3.25 -1.12
N LEU A 191 -14.00 -2.55 -0.02
CA LEU A 191 -13.43 -1.19 -0.04
C LEU A 191 -11.99 -1.25 0.44
N THR A 192 -11.01 -0.91 -0.41
CA THR A 192 -9.58 -0.92 -0.05
C THR A 192 -9.11 0.49 0.29
N VAL A 193 -8.51 0.68 1.46
CA VAL A 193 -8.07 2.00 1.94
C VAL A 193 -6.69 1.88 2.61
N PRO A 194 -5.67 2.67 2.23
CA PRO A 194 -4.44 2.73 2.99
C PRO A 194 -4.71 3.18 4.44
N LEU A 195 -4.21 2.44 5.43
CA LEU A 195 -4.42 2.75 6.84
C LEU A 195 -3.79 4.10 7.22
N ALA A 196 -2.66 4.46 6.59
CA ALA A 196 -2.04 5.77 6.76
C ALA A 196 -3.01 6.88 6.35
N ALA A 197 -3.58 6.80 5.15
CA ALA A 197 -4.59 7.75 4.66
C ALA A 197 -5.83 7.78 5.55
N TRP A 198 -6.33 6.62 6.01
CA TRP A 198 -7.45 6.58 6.97
C TRP A 198 -7.17 7.39 8.24
N ARG A 199 -5.93 7.40 8.73
CA ARG A 199 -5.53 8.10 9.94
C ARG A 199 -5.29 9.59 9.70
N SER A 200 -4.51 9.95 8.70
CA SER A 200 -4.08 11.33 8.43
C SER A 200 -5.13 12.16 7.68
N ASP A 201 -5.85 11.55 6.74
CA ASP A 201 -6.77 12.24 5.85
C ASP A 201 -8.19 12.28 6.42
N SER A 202 -8.52 13.41 7.05
CA SER A 202 -9.86 13.65 7.60
C SER A 202 -10.94 13.86 6.53
N VAL A 203 -10.58 14.28 5.30
CA VAL A 203 -11.52 14.52 4.21
C VAL A 203 -11.96 13.19 3.63
N LEU A 204 -11.00 12.32 3.29
CA LEU A 204 -11.24 10.93 2.91
C LEU A 204 -12.09 10.23 3.96
N ARG A 205 -11.65 10.24 5.22
CA ARG A 205 -12.35 9.55 6.30
C ARG A 205 -13.78 10.08 6.48
N GLY A 206 -13.97 11.40 6.40
CA GLY A 206 -15.28 12.04 6.46
C GLY A 206 -16.17 11.64 5.28
N ARG A 207 -15.59 11.52 4.08
CA ARG A 207 -16.30 11.11 2.87
C ARG A 207 -16.72 9.65 2.90
N ILE A 208 -15.82 8.75 3.29
CA ILE A 208 -16.14 7.34 3.53
C ILE A 208 -17.22 7.24 4.60
N ALA A 209 -17.09 7.96 5.73
CA ALA A 209 -18.10 7.95 6.78
C ALA A 209 -19.48 8.42 6.27
N ALA A 210 -19.54 9.46 5.43
CA ALA A 210 -20.79 9.94 4.84
C ALA A 210 -21.43 8.91 3.91
N ASP A 211 -20.66 8.37 2.96
CA ASP A 211 -21.16 7.41 1.96
C ASP A 211 -21.63 6.11 2.63
N LEU A 212 -21.00 5.74 3.74
CA LEU A 212 -21.34 4.55 4.53
C LEU A 212 -22.33 4.82 5.67
N LYS A 213 -22.84 6.05 5.80
CA LYS A 213 -23.80 6.47 6.83
C LYS A 213 -23.30 6.19 8.26
N LEU A 214 -22.00 6.42 8.51
CA LEU A 214 -21.39 6.32 9.83
C LEU A 214 -21.60 7.62 10.63
N GLY A 215 -21.53 7.53 11.96
CA GLY A 215 -21.53 8.70 12.84
C GLY A 215 -20.33 9.63 12.56
N ARG A 216 -20.49 10.93 12.83
CA ARG A 216 -19.39 11.89 12.70
C ARG A 216 -18.46 11.79 13.91
N HIS A 217 -17.23 11.36 13.68
CA HIS A 217 -16.17 11.33 14.68
C HIS A 217 -14.92 12.02 14.15
N ARG A 218 -14.24 12.79 15.01
CA ARG A 218 -12.94 13.40 14.67
C ARG A 218 -11.80 12.39 14.83
N ASP A 219 -11.92 11.51 15.83
CA ASP A 219 -10.94 10.46 16.12
C ASP A 219 -11.00 9.33 15.06
N PRO A 220 -9.89 9.02 14.37
CA PRO A 220 -9.83 7.93 13.40
C PRO A 220 -10.16 6.56 14.02
N ASP A 221 -9.74 6.31 15.26
CA ASP A 221 -9.97 5.01 15.92
C ASP A 221 -11.44 4.86 16.34
N ALA A 222 -12.09 5.93 16.81
CA ALA A 222 -13.53 5.93 17.04
C ALA A 222 -14.33 5.70 15.75
N THR A 223 -13.94 6.35 14.64
CA THR A 223 -14.59 6.15 13.33
C THR A 223 -14.42 4.70 12.85
N LEU A 224 -13.23 4.13 13.06
CA LEU A 224 -12.93 2.74 12.73
C LEU A 224 -13.78 1.76 13.56
N ALA A 225 -13.96 2.04 14.85
CA ALA A 225 -14.82 1.25 15.72
C ALA A 225 -16.29 1.29 15.28
N GLU A 226 -16.79 2.46 14.86
CA GLU A 226 -18.14 2.56 14.29
C GLU A 226 -18.28 1.80 12.97
N LEU A 227 -17.27 1.86 12.11
CA LEU A 227 -17.24 1.08 10.88
C LEU A 227 -17.31 -0.42 11.17
N ALA A 228 -16.53 -0.91 12.14
CA ALA A 228 -16.52 -2.31 12.56
C ALA A 228 -17.86 -2.78 13.15
N LYS A 229 -18.70 -1.89 13.70
CA LYS A 229 -20.05 -2.26 14.14
C LYS A 229 -21.00 -2.55 12.97
N ARG A 230 -20.73 -1.98 11.79
CA ARG A 230 -21.63 -2.02 10.63
C ARG A 230 -21.21 -3.06 9.59
N ARG A 231 -19.90 -3.29 9.43
CA ARG A 231 -19.34 -4.13 8.37
C ARG A 231 -18.08 -4.86 8.83
N PRO A 232 -17.67 -5.93 8.13
CA PRO A 232 -16.34 -6.48 8.33
C PRO A 232 -15.28 -5.41 8.07
N VAL A 233 -14.33 -5.30 8.98
CA VAL A 233 -13.13 -4.48 8.82
C VAL A 233 -11.95 -5.42 8.91
N CYS A 234 -11.07 -5.35 7.92
CA CYS A 234 -9.86 -6.14 7.83
C CYS A 234 -8.65 -5.20 7.86
N VAL A 235 -7.58 -5.60 8.53
CA VAL A 235 -6.31 -4.85 8.53
C VAL A 235 -5.20 -5.83 8.23
N THR A 236 -4.29 -5.47 7.32
CA THR A 236 -3.12 -6.32 7.05
C THR A 236 -2.24 -6.45 8.28
N VAL A 237 -1.70 -7.65 8.51
CA VAL A 237 -0.91 -7.99 9.71
C VAL A 237 0.53 -7.45 9.68
N ALA A 238 0.70 -6.17 9.35
CA ALA A 238 2.03 -5.56 9.25
C ALA A 238 2.54 -4.96 10.59
N PHE A 239 1.69 -4.84 11.60
CA PHE A 239 2.04 -4.30 12.92
C PHE A 239 2.22 -5.41 13.96
N ASP A 240 2.65 -5.06 15.18
CA ASP A 240 2.70 -6.01 16.29
C ASP A 240 1.31 -6.22 16.93
N ARG A 241 0.41 -5.22 16.79
CA ARG A 241 -0.96 -5.25 17.30
C ARG A 241 -1.92 -4.58 16.31
N PRO A 242 -3.19 -5.02 16.23
CA PRO A 242 -4.19 -4.36 15.41
C PRO A 242 -4.49 -2.93 15.90
N PRO A 243 -4.91 -2.02 15.01
CA PRO A 243 -5.26 -0.64 15.37
C PRO A 243 -6.55 -0.58 16.22
N GLY A 244 -6.79 0.54 16.91
CA GLY A 244 -8.01 0.71 17.71
C GLY A 244 -8.11 -0.32 18.84
N PRO A 245 -7.42 -0.11 19.98
CA PRO A 245 -7.27 -1.12 21.04
C PRO A 245 -8.59 -1.56 21.70
N ARG A 246 -9.69 -0.84 21.47
CA ARG A 246 -11.03 -1.14 21.98
C ARG A 246 -11.88 -1.97 21.01
N ILE A 247 -11.36 -2.30 19.83
CA ILE A 247 -12.05 -3.09 18.82
C ILE A 247 -11.75 -4.58 19.08
N GLY A 248 -12.80 -5.41 19.08
CA GLY A 248 -12.69 -6.86 19.22
C GLY A 248 -12.16 -7.52 17.94
N TRP A 249 -10.84 -7.57 17.78
CA TRP A 249 -10.20 -8.18 16.62
C TRP A 249 -10.09 -9.70 16.74
N SER A 250 -10.23 -10.37 15.60
CA SER A 250 -9.96 -11.80 15.42
C SER A 250 -8.84 -11.97 14.40
N THR A 251 -7.95 -12.94 14.63
CA THR A 251 -6.87 -13.23 13.69
C THR A 251 -7.35 -14.16 12.58
N ARG A 252 -7.11 -13.77 11.34
CA ARG A 252 -7.21 -14.59 10.12
C ARG A 252 -5.82 -14.72 9.49
N PRO A 253 -5.60 -15.67 8.56
CA PRO A 253 -4.27 -15.96 8.01
C PRO A 253 -3.43 -14.72 7.69
N LEU A 254 -3.94 -13.79 6.89
CA LEU A 254 -3.19 -12.60 6.45
C LEU A 254 -3.66 -11.29 7.08
N LEU A 255 -4.76 -11.31 7.84
CA LEU A 255 -5.48 -10.11 8.26
C LEU A 255 -5.95 -10.24 9.71
N TRP A 256 -6.02 -9.13 10.43
CA TRP A 256 -6.94 -9.02 11.57
C TRP A 256 -8.31 -8.59 11.06
N VAL A 257 -9.38 -9.21 11.59
CA VAL A 257 -10.75 -8.93 11.19
C VAL A 257 -11.61 -8.61 12.40
N ALA A 258 -12.42 -7.55 12.29
CA ALA A 258 -13.43 -7.16 13.27
C ALA A 258 -14.78 -6.98 12.58
N GLY A 259 -15.85 -6.95 13.38
CA GLY A 259 -17.21 -6.69 12.91
C GLY A 259 -17.97 -7.91 12.39
N PRO A 260 -19.20 -7.71 11.89
CA PRO A 260 -20.08 -8.80 11.47
C PRO A 260 -19.56 -9.46 10.20
N HIS A 261 -19.20 -10.74 10.27
CA HIS A 261 -18.77 -11.54 9.13
C HIS A 261 -19.16 -13.01 9.31
N LEU A 262 -19.33 -13.74 8.20
CA LEU A 262 -19.70 -15.15 8.27
C LEU A 262 -18.46 -16.01 8.54
N LYS A 263 -18.64 -17.13 9.24
CA LYS A 263 -17.57 -18.11 9.44
C LYS A 263 -17.13 -18.72 8.10
N ASP A 264 -18.07 -18.88 7.17
CA ASP A 264 -17.84 -19.48 5.85
C ASP A 264 -17.07 -18.56 4.90
N ASP A 265 -16.97 -17.25 5.19
CA ASP A 265 -16.10 -16.31 4.45
C ASP A 265 -14.60 -16.57 4.70
N ARG A 266 -14.25 -17.59 5.50
CA ARG A 266 -12.86 -17.88 5.89
C ARG A 266 -12.17 -18.71 4.83
N VAL A 267 -11.14 -18.13 4.20
CA VAL A 267 -10.21 -18.87 3.36
C VAL A 267 -9.27 -19.72 4.24
N PRO A 268 -9.23 -21.05 4.06
CA PRO A 268 -8.27 -21.92 4.73
C PRO A 268 -6.82 -21.51 4.46
N PRO A 269 -5.89 -21.60 5.44
CA PRO A 269 -4.48 -21.26 5.25
C PRO A 269 -3.81 -21.98 4.06
N ARG A 270 -4.19 -23.22 3.78
CA ARG A 270 -3.63 -24.05 2.70
C ARG A 270 -4.05 -23.61 1.29
N ASP A 271 -5.08 -22.76 1.19
CA ASP A 271 -5.64 -22.31 -0.10
C ASP A 271 -4.97 -20.98 -0.56
N PHE A 272 -4.02 -20.45 0.20
CA PHE A 272 -3.17 -19.32 -0.21
C PHE A 272 -1.96 -19.82 -0.99
N VAL A 273 -1.57 -19.07 -2.02
CA VAL A 273 -0.46 -19.40 -2.92
C VAL A 273 0.72 -18.46 -2.65
N PHE A 274 1.93 -19.01 -2.66
CA PHE A 274 3.18 -18.28 -2.37
C PHE A 274 4.30 -18.57 -3.39
N ALA A 275 3.93 -19.02 -4.59
CA ALA A 275 4.86 -19.43 -5.64
C ALA A 275 5.61 -18.23 -6.24
N ALA A 276 4.93 -17.12 -6.45
CA ALA A 276 5.52 -15.92 -7.01
C ALA A 276 6.53 -15.30 -6.04
N LEU A 277 6.26 -15.33 -4.72
CA LEU A 277 7.25 -14.94 -3.74
C LEU A 277 8.51 -15.82 -3.82
N ARG A 278 8.38 -17.15 -3.97
CA ARG A 278 9.56 -18.02 -4.06
C ARG A 278 10.45 -17.64 -5.24
N LEU A 279 9.84 -17.47 -6.42
CA LEU A 279 10.56 -17.05 -7.62
C LEU A 279 11.21 -15.68 -7.44
N ALA A 280 10.47 -14.72 -6.89
CA ALA A 280 10.96 -13.37 -6.64
C ALA A 280 12.16 -13.34 -5.67
N LEU A 281 12.21 -14.23 -4.68
CA LEU A 281 13.37 -14.37 -3.80
C LEU A 281 14.56 -14.99 -4.51
N ASP A 282 14.34 -15.99 -5.37
CA ASP A 282 15.39 -16.61 -6.19
C ASP A 282 16.01 -15.58 -7.17
N ASP A 283 15.18 -14.70 -7.72
CA ASP A 283 15.58 -13.68 -8.70
C ASP A 283 16.08 -12.37 -8.05
N ASN A 284 16.11 -12.27 -6.72
CA ASN A 284 16.43 -11.05 -5.96
C ASN A 284 15.57 -9.83 -6.36
N ASP A 285 14.29 -10.05 -6.61
CA ASP A 285 13.32 -9.01 -6.93
C ASP A 285 13.18 -8.01 -5.77
N ALA A 286 13.18 -6.71 -6.09
CA ALA A 286 13.07 -5.62 -5.12
C ALA A 286 11.77 -5.66 -4.28
N TRP A 287 10.71 -6.25 -4.82
CA TRP A 287 9.38 -6.34 -4.20
C TRP A 287 9.14 -7.67 -3.48
N ALA A 288 10.09 -8.60 -3.51
CA ALA A 288 10.02 -9.85 -2.73
C ALA A 288 10.03 -9.58 -1.22
N GLN A 289 10.88 -8.65 -0.76
CA GLN A 289 11.06 -8.37 0.67
C GLN A 289 9.80 -7.77 1.34
N PRO A 290 9.10 -6.78 0.75
CA PRO A 290 7.82 -6.33 1.29
C PRO A 290 6.78 -7.45 1.45
N ALA A 291 6.62 -8.32 0.45
CA ALA A 291 5.69 -9.45 0.52
C ALA A 291 6.12 -10.48 1.58
N LEU A 292 7.40 -10.83 1.62
CA LEU A 292 7.98 -11.73 2.64
C LEU A 292 7.75 -11.19 4.04
N ALA A 293 7.93 -9.89 4.27
CA ALA A 293 7.73 -9.27 5.57
C ALA A 293 6.29 -9.41 6.07
N LEU A 294 5.29 -9.23 5.19
CA LEU A 294 3.89 -9.45 5.54
C LEU A 294 3.61 -10.93 5.82
N TYR A 295 4.02 -11.84 4.94
CA TYR A 295 3.75 -13.27 5.12
C TYR A 295 4.46 -13.85 6.36
N ALA A 296 5.67 -13.38 6.67
CA ALA A 296 6.38 -13.77 7.88
C ALA A 296 5.63 -13.32 9.14
N ARG A 297 5.09 -12.08 9.16
CA ARG A 297 4.25 -11.61 10.27
C ARG A 297 2.95 -12.38 10.37
N ALA A 298 2.31 -12.65 9.24
CA ALA A 298 1.09 -13.44 9.13
C ALA A 298 1.28 -14.85 9.69
N ALA A 299 2.39 -15.52 9.35
CA ALA A 299 2.74 -16.83 9.86
C ALA A 299 2.98 -16.84 11.38
N ARG A 300 3.56 -15.77 11.93
CA ARG A 300 3.69 -15.61 13.39
C ARG A 300 2.33 -15.51 14.08
N ALA A 301 1.40 -14.75 13.50
CA ALA A 301 0.06 -14.56 14.06
C ALA A 301 -0.85 -15.77 13.83
N THR A 302 -0.66 -16.49 12.73
CA THR A 302 -1.45 -17.66 12.31
C THR A 302 -0.51 -18.82 11.93
N PRO A 303 -0.06 -19.64 12.90
CA PRO A 303 0.91 -20.72 12.64
C PRO A 303 0.48 -21.74 11.57
N ALA A 304 -0.82 -21.93 11.37
CA ALA A 304 -1.36 -22.82 10.33
C ALA A 304 -1.00 -22.39 8.89
N LEU A 305 -0.56 -21.15 8.67
CA LEU A 305 0.00 -20.72 7.37
C LEU A 305 1.33 -21.39 7.03
N CYS A 306 2.08 -21.86 8.04
CA CYS A 306 3.39 -22.44 7.82
C CYS A 306 3.35 -23.70 6.95
N GLU A 307 2.26 -24.47 6.98
CA GLU A 307 2.09 -25.62 6.08
C GLU A 307 2.00 -25.20 4.61
N ALA A 308 1.25 -24.13 4.32
CA ALA A 308 1.16 -23.58 2.97
C ALA A 308 2.51 -23.02 2.51
N LEU A 309 3.18 -22.23 3.37
CA LEU A 309 4.50 -21.67 3.08
C LEU A 309 5.57 -22.75 2.87
N LYS A 310 5.47 -23.87 3.58
CA LYS A 310 6.34 -25.04 3.40
C LYS A 310 6.16 -25.69 2.03
N THR A 311 4.93 -25.78 1.51
CA THR A 311 4.67 -26.27 0.15
C THR A 311 5.46 -25.49 -0.91
N PHE A 312 5.66 -24.18 -0.71
CA PHE A 312 6.42 -23.31 -1.61
C PHE A 312 7.90 -23.12 -1.21
N ARG A 313 8.42 -23.95 -0.29
CA ARG A 313 9.82 -23.92 0.16
C ARG A 313 10.26 -22.58 0.78
N LEU A 314 9.34 -21.90 1.48
CA LEU A 314 9.61 -20.62 2.16
C LEU A 314 9.98 -20.77 3.64
N THR A 315 10.05 -22.01 4.14
CA THR A 315 10.35 -22.30 5.55
C THR A 315 11.67 -21.70 6.04
N ASN A 316 12.70 -21.70 5.19
CA ASN A 316 14.01 -21.13 5.53
C ASN A 316 13.97 -19.60 5.60
N GLU A 317 13.09 -18.96 4.84
CA GLU A 317 12.95 -17.50 4.78
C GLU A 317 12.12 -16.94 5.93
N ILE A 318 11.30 -17.79 6.57
CA ILE A 318 10.36 -17.40 7.62
C ILE A 318 10.70 -18.13 8.93
N PRO A 319 11.44 -17.47 9.85
CA PRO A 319 11.91 -18.12 11.09
C PRO A 319 10.82 -18.80 11.93
N SER A 320 9.60 -18.24 11.95
CA SER A 320 8.48 -18.81 12.70
C SER A 320 7.96 -20.14 12.15
N CYS A 321 8.28 -20.48 10.91
CA CYS A 321 7.83 -21.71 10.27
C CYS A 321 8.86 -22.84 10.28
N ARG A 322 10.08 -22.62 10.81
CA ARG A 322 11.15 -23.62 10.86
C ARG A 322 10.94 -24.74 11.88
N ARG A 323 9.85 -24.70 12.64
CA ARG A 323 9.55 -25.64 13.72
C ARG A 323 8.73 -26.81 13.22
#